data_AF-A0A4Q7ZK97-F1
#
_entry.id   AF-A0A4Q7ZK97-F1
#
_cell.length_a   1.000
_cell.length_b   1.000
_cell.length_c   1.000
_cell.angle_alpha   90.00
_cell.angle_beta   90.00
_cell.angle_gamma   90.00
#
_symmetry.space_group_name_H-M   'P 1'
#
loop_
_entity.id
_entity.type
_entity.pdbx_description
1 polymer ?
#
loop_
_entity_poly.entity_id
_entity_poly.type
_entity_poly.pdbx_seq_one_letter_code
_entity_poly.pdbx_strand_id
1 'polypeptide(L)' 'MTPTPKIDELPTDWWTAAECAAYLGITRSTWAAYVAREQAPAPERTFGRSPAWRPATVKTWAANRPRRGK' A
#
# COMPACT_ATOMS: atom_id res chain seq x y z
N MET A 1 17.69 4.41 -7.41
CA MET A 1 16.40 3.83 -7.84
C MET A 1 15.74 3.28 -6.59
N THR A 2 14.68 3.84 -6.00
CA THR A 2 13.62 4.77 -6.44
C THR A 2 13.61 6.04 -5.60
N PRO A 3 13.32 7.22 -6.18
CA PRO A 3 12.99 8.40 -5.38
C PRO A 3 11.77 8.08 -4.52
N THR A 4 11.82 8.38 -3.22
CA THR A 4 10.65 8.42 -2.36
C THR A 4 9.66 9.41 -3.00
N PRO A 5 8.52 8.97 -3.55
CA PRO A 5 7.54 9.92 -4.07
C PRO A 5 7.09 10.78 -2.89
N LYS A 6 7.09 12.11 -3.08
CA LYS A 6 6.55 13.01 -2.05
C LYS A 6 5.08 12.67 -1.91
N ILE A 7 4.63 12.51 -0.67
CA ILE A 7 3.26 12.11 -0.31
C ILE A 7 2.20 13.03 -0.97
N ASP A 8 2.58 14.26 -1.33
CA ASP A 8 1.78 15.27 -2.03
C ASP A 8 1.47 14.92 -3.51
N GLU A 9 2.29 14.07 -4.13
CA GLU A 9 2.23 13.72 -5.57
C GLU A 9 1.41 12.45 -5.84
N LEU A 10 0.93 11.78 -4.77
CA LEU A 10 0.34 10.47 -4.90
C LEU A 10 -1.00 10.55 -5.65
N PRO A 11 -1.15 9.86 -6.80
CA PRO A 11 -2.43 9.82 -7.50
C PRO A 11 -3.51 9.25 -6.58
N THR A 12 -4.58 10.02 -6.39
CA THR A 12 -5.76 9.59 -5.59
C THR A 12 -6.54 8.46 -6.29
N ASP A 13 -6.14 8.06 -7.50
CA ASP A 13 -6.81 7.01 -8.27
C ASP A 13 -6.21 5.61 -8.00
N TRP A 14 -4.88 5.47 -8.00
CA TRP A 14 -4.19 4.17 -7.85
C TRP A 14 -2.85 4.30 -7.12
N TRP A 15 -2.66 3.52 -6.06
CA TRP A 15 -1.43 3.40 -5.30
C TRP A 15 -0.70 2.11 -5.63
N THR A 16 0.60 2.19 -5.87
CA THR A 16 1.50 1.04 -5.96
C THR A 16 1.93 0.55 -4.58
N ALA A 17 2.63 -0.58 -4.54
CA ALA A 17 3.14 -1.18 -3.30
C ALA A 17 4.06 -0.22 -2.53
N ALA A 18 4.81 0.61 -3.24
CA ALA A 18 5.70 1.60 -2.64
C ALA A 18 4.92 2.74 -1.99
N GLU A 19 3.83 3.19 -2.62
CA GLU A 19 2.99 4.29 -2.14
C GLU A 19 2.15 3.84 -0.93
N CYS A 20 1.58 2.64 -0.98
CA CYS A 20 0.91 2.04 0.17
C CYS A 20 1.87 1.93 1.36
N ALA A 21 3.09 1.46 1.11
CA ALA A 21 4.12 1.34 2.13
C ALA A 21 4.52 2.71 2.69
N ALA A 22 4.72 3.72 1.85
CA ALA A 22 5.03 5.09 2.26
C ALA A 22 3.92 5.70 3.12
N TYR A 23 2.65 5.53 2.72
CA TYR A 23 1.49 5.99 3.50
C TYR A 23 1.42 5.36 4.90
N LEU A 24 1.77 4.07 5.00
CA LEU A 24 1.82 3.33 6.26
C LEU A 24 3.11 3.58 7.06
N GLY A 25 4.10 4.26 6.49
CA GLY A 25 5.43 4.41 7.08
C GLY A 25 6.23 3.11 7.18
N ILE A 26 5.97 2.14 6.30
CA ILE A 26 6.66 0.85 6.25
C ILE A 26 7.48 0.70 4.95
N THR A 27 8.27 -0.38 4.86
CA THR A 27 8.99 -0.70 3.62
C THR A 27 8.10 -1.43 2.61
N ARG A 28 8.41 -1.27 1.32
CA ARG A 28 7.76 -2.02 0.23
C ARG A 28 7.82 -3.53 0.46
N SER A 29 8.93 -4.04 1.00
CA SER A 29 9.12 -5.45 1.30
C SER A 29 8.14 -5.94 2.38
N THR A 30 7.91 -5.14 3.42
CA THR A 30 6.89 -5.42 4.44
C THR A 30 5.49 -5.45 3.84
N TRP A 31 5.17 -4.49 2.98
CA TRP A 31 3.88 -4.47 2.28
C TRP A 31 3.70 -5.69 1.38
N ALA A 32 4.71 -6.03 0.56
CA ALA A 32 4.68 -7.21 -0.30
C ALA A 32 4.52 -8.50 0.51
N ALA A 33 5.17 -8.61 1.68
CA ALA A 33 4.99 -9.73 2.59
C ALA A 33 3.57 -9.78 3.17
N TYR A 34 2.93 -8.65 3.47
CA TYR A 34 1.52 -8.64 3.89
C TYR A 34 0.57 -9.07 2.79
N VAL A 35 0.80 -8.62 1.55
CA VAL A 35 0.00 -9.04 0.39
C VAL A 35 0.15 -10.53 0.14
N ALA A 36 1.39 -11.05 0.17
CA ALA A 36 1.66 -12.48 0.02
C ALA A 36 1.08 -13.33 1.15
N ARG A 37 0.90 -12.76 2.35
CA ARG A 37 0.26 -13.40 3.50
C ARG A 37 -1.25 -13.14 3.57
N GLU A 38 -1.83 -12.53 2.54
CA GLU A 38 -3.26 -12.16 2.48
C GLU A 38 -3.72 -11.26 3.66
N GLN A 39 -2.75 -10.63 4.34
CA GLN A 39 -2.99 -9.72 5.46
C GLN A 39 -3.23 -8.28 4.99
N ALA A 40 -2.76 -7.93 3.80
CA ALA A 40 -3.04 -6.67 3.13
C ALA A 40 -4.14 -6.89 2.06
N PRO A 41 -4.84 -5.83 1.63
CA PRO A 41 -5.80 -5.94 0.55
C PRO A 41 -5.15 -6.53 -0.71
N ALA A 42 -5.90 -7.34 -1.43
CA ALA A 42 -5.48 -7.84 -2.74
C ALA A 42 -5.33 -6.66 -3.72
N PRO A 43 -4.37 -6.73 -4.66
CA PRO A 43 -4.24 -5.71 -5.68
C PRO A 43 -5.44 -5.75 -6.62
N GLU A 44 -6.19 -4.65 -6.68
CA GLU A 44 -7.36 -4.53 -7.56
C GLU A 44 -6.96 -4.41 -9.03
N ARG A 45 -5.75 -3.93 -9.30
CA ARG A 45 -5.23 -3.84 -10.66
C ARG A 45 -3.76 -4.21 -10.67
N THR A 46 -3.30 -4.91 -11.70
CA THR A 46 -1.87 -5.15 -11.92
C THR A 46 -1.47 -4.46 -13.22
N PHE A 47 -0.62 -3.44 -13.12
CA PHE A 47 -0.03 -2.77 -14.28
C PHE A 47 1.24 -3.53 -14.68
N GLY A 48 1.10 -4.49 -15.61
CA GLY A 48 2.21 -5.34 -16.06
C GLY A 48 2.75 -6.24 -14.95
N ARG A 49 3.83 -5.82 -14.28
CA ARG A 49 4.43 -6.50 -13.10
C ARG A 49 4.23 -5.75 -11.79
N SER A 50 3.57 -4.59 -11.82
CA SER A 50 3.35 -3.77 -10.64
C SER A 50 1.90 -3.88 -10.18
N PRO A 51 1.64 -4.56 -9.05
CA PRO A 51 0.31 -4.51 -8.42
C PRO A 51 0.00 -3.08 -7.96
N ALA A 52 -1.26 -2.72 -8.09
CA ALA A 52 -1.85 -1.43 -7.74
C ALA A 52 -3.14 -1.63 -6.95
N TRP A 53 -3.33 -0.75 -5.99
CA TRP A 53 -4.40 -0.74 -5.02
C TRP A 53 -5.12 0.59 -5.07
N ARG A 54 -6.41 0.60 -4.78
CA ARG A 54 -7.13 1.86 -4.64
C ARG A 54 -6.81 2.46 -3.26
N PRO A 55 -6.55 3.78 -3.17
CA PRO A 55 -6.30 4.43 -1.88
C PRO A 55 -7.46 4.25 -0.90
N ALA A 56 -8.71 4.20 -1.38
CA ALA A 56 -9.86 3.93 -0.53
C ALA A 56 -9.73 2.57 0.19
N THR A 57 -9.38 1.52 -0.55
CA THR A 57 -9.18 0.16 -0.01
C THR A 57 -8.03 0.13 1.01
N VAL A 58 -6.91 0.79 0.71
CA VAL A 58 -5.75 0.86 1.61
C VAL A 58 -6.07 1.66 2.88
N LYS A 59 -6.78 2.79 2.76
CA LYS A 59 -7.23 3.60 3.90
C LYS A 59 -8.21 2.85 4.79
N THR A 60 -9.20 2.18 4.20
CA THR A 60 -10.16 1.33 4.93
C THR A 60 -9.44 0.22 5.65
N TRP A 61 -8.53 -0.49 4.98
CA TRP A 61 -7.70 -1.51 5.62
C TRP A 61 -6.83 -0.95 6.74
N ALA A 62 -6.17 0.19 6.52
CA ALA A 62 -5.31 0.82 7.53
C ALA A 62 -6.11 1.29 8.77
N ALA A 63 -7.36 1.71 8.57
CA ALA A 63 -8.29 2.06 9.64
C ALA A 63 -8.81 0.81 10.38
N ASN A 64 -9.06 -0.28 9.65
CA ASN A 64 -9.57 -1.54 10.21
C ASN A 64 -8.47 -2.44 10.78
N ARG A 65 -7.20 -2.14 10.47
CA ARG A 65 -6.05 -2.85 11.01
C ARG A 65 -6.10 -2.73 12.54
N PRO A 66 -6.18 -3.84 13.28
CA PRO A 66 -6.09 -3.81 14.73
C PRO A 66 -4.70 -3.26 15.08
N ARG A 67 -4.66 -2.00 15.50
CA ARG A 67 -3.46 -1.41 16.08
C ARG A 67 -3.18 -2.21 17.33
N ARG A 68 -2.24 -3.16 17.26
CA ARG A 68 -1.71 -3.82 18.46
C ARG A 68 -1.02 -2.73 19.27
N GLY A 69 -1.70 -2.23 20.30
CA GLY A 69 -1.18 -1.23 21.22
C GLY A 69 -2.27 -0.46 21.95
N LYS A 70 -2.90 -1.09 22.94
CA LYS A 70 -3.07 -0.44 24.25
C LYS A 70 -2.32 -1.31 25.27
#